data_AF-A0A1Q7LN17-F1
#
_entry.id   AF-A0A1Q7LN17-F1
#
_cell.length_a   1.000
_cell.length_b   1.000
_cell.length_c   1.000
_cell.angle_alpha   90.00
_cell.angle_beta   90.00
_cell.angle_gamma   90.00
#
_symmetry.space_group_name_H-M   'P 1'
#
loop_
_entity.id
_entity.type
_entity.pdbx_description
1 polymer ?
#
loop_
_entity_poly.entity_id
_entity_poly.type
_entity_poly.pdbx_seq_one_letter_code
_entity_poly.pdbx_strand_id
1 'polypeptide(L)'
;MENKILTKTAVLIATFLLAMPLTIPAFATPTANVSITPGSINTDVGGSFTINVMVSNAQNLAGFDLKINYDPRVLTATSGSLTGTLFDPAKNNVLIARADIIQAIGRIRYALAIIGGSTVTPSPSASLLSVNFNSNDPSSSPFDSASLYPASIVMTSIELVSLQGGQTTLVPTQTTDATYMPAGDVALRNVGCRAVNNGFNTNAKGFTDPLFCRVVNNGAQSITVRGDFNYASLGGLSGSLSGPSMTLAPGQAAEVDSALTVAPHTNDVFFVTGQGTRLITFQDGSVLAIQSDPNPAQGLAGSVVFQVTVTSPF
;
A
#
# COMPACT_ATOMS: atom_id res chain seq x y z
N MET A 1 -44.94 -71.28 -15.49
CA MET A 1 -45.10 -69.85 -15.87
C MET A 1 -44.36 -68.94 -14.87
N GLU A 2 -43.24 -69.40 -14.27
CA GLU A 2 -42.74 -68.88 -12.98
C GLU A 2 -41.36 -68.18 -13.03
N ASN A 3 -40.63 -68.25 -14.15
CA ASN A 3 -39.27 -67.69 -14.22
C ASN A 3 -39.19 -66.25 -14.79
N LYS A 4 -40.29 -65.65 -15.24
CA LYS A 4 -40.28 -64.30 -15.85
C LYS A 4 -40.44 -63.17 -14.85
N ILE A 5 -40.95 -63.45 -13.65
CA ILE A 5 -41.16 -62.43 -12.60
C ILE A 5 -39.84 -62.22 -11.83
N LEU A 6 -39.07 -63.28 -11.57
CA LEU A 6 -37.81 -63.19 -10.83
C LEU A 6 -36.75 -62.36 -11.57
N THR A 7 -36.64 -62.49 -12.90
CA THR A 7 -35.66 -61.75 -13.70
C THR A 7 -35.97 -60.26 -13.79
N LYS A 8 -37.25 -59.88 -13.82
CA LYS A 8 -37.65 -58.46 -13.90
C LYS A 8 -37.39 -57.73 -12.57
N THR A 9 -37.62 -58.38 -11.44
CA THR A 9 -37.36 -57.80 -10.12
C THR A 9 -35.87 -57.67 -9.85
N ALA A 10 -35.05 -58.65 -10.25
CA ALA A 10 -33.60 -58.58 -10.12
C ALA A 10 -32.97 -57.47 -10.97
N VAL A 11 -33.46 -57.27 -12.19
CA VAL A 11 -32.98 -56.18 -13.07
C VAL A 11 -33.36 -54.80 -12.51
N LEU A 12 -34.57 -54.65 -11.94
CA LEU A 12 -35.02 -53.37 -11.35
C LEU A 12 -34.22 -52.99 -10.09
N ILE A 13 -33.87 -53.97 -9.24
CA ILE A 13 -33.03 -53.74 -8.05
C ILE A 13 -31.59 -53.40 -8.46
N ALA A 14 -31.05 -54.06 -9.50
CA ALA A 14 -29.71 -53.77 -10.01
C ALA A 14 -29.60 -52.38 -10.64
N THR A 15 -30.62 -51.91 -11.38
CA THR A 15 -30.63 -50.52 -11.90
C THR A 15 -30.89 -49.49 -10.81
N PHE A 16 -31.64 -49.80 -9.76
CA PHE A 16 -31.84 -48.88 -8.63
C PHE A 16 -30.58 -48.71 -7.77
N LEU A 17 -29.77 -49.76 -7.62
CA LEU A 17 -28.48 -49.72 -6.91
C LEU A 17 -27.37 -49.02 -7.72
N LEU A 18 -27.41 -49.05 -9.05
CA LEU A 18 -26.47 -48.34 -9.92
C LEU A 18 -26.82 -46.85 -10.09
N ALA A 19 -28.05 -46.44 -9.78
CA ALA A 19 -28.50 -45.05 -9.88
C ALA A 19 -28.30 -44.25 -8.58
N MET A 20 -27.79 -44.85 -7.50
CA MET A 20 -27.43 -44.10 -6.30
C MET A 20 -26.12 -43.34 -6.58
N PRO A 21 -26.13 -42.00 -6.63
CA PRO A 21 -24.90 -41.26 -6.73
C PRO A 21 -24.06 -41.60 -5.51
N LEU A 22 -22.90 -42.23 -5.72
CA LEU A 22 -21.85 -42.28 -4.72
C LEU A 22 -21.49 -40.83 -4.40
N THR A 23 -22.02 -40.32 -3.29
CA THR A 23 -21.59 -39.05 -2.72
C THR A 23 -20.19 -39.28 -2.17
N ILE A 24 -19.19 -39.24 -3.05
CA ILE A 24 -17.80 -39.15 -2.64
C ILE A 24 -17.72 -37.83 -1.85
N PRO A 25 -17.40 -37.84 -0.54
CA PRO A 25 -17.24 -36.60 0.19
C PRO A 25 -16.14 -35.80 -0.48
N ALA A 26 -16.51 -34.70 -1.13
CA ALA A 26 -15.57 -33.74 -1.64
C ALA A 26 -14.99 -32.99 -0.44
N PHE A 27 -13.80 -33.38 0.00
CA PHE A 27 -13.05 -32.60 0.97
C PHE A 27 -12.56 -31.33 0.26
N ALA A 28 -13.29 -30.24 0.42
CA ALA A 28 -12.84 -28.93 -0.05
C ALA A 28 -11.59 -28.55 0.74
N THR A 29 -10.44 -28.51 0.06
CA THR A 29 -9.22 -27.96 0.66
C THR A 29 -9.46 -26.48 0.92
N PRO A 30 -9.33 -26.01 2.17
CA PRO A 30 -9.52 -24.59 2.48
C PRO A 30 -8.54 -23.76 1.66
N THR A 31 -9.01 -22.61 1.17
CA THR A 31 -8.16 -21.67 0.43
C THR A 31 -7.19 -21.00 1.38
N ALA A 32 -5.90 -21.12 1.09
CA ALA A 32 -4.85 -20.44 1.81
C ALA A 32 -4.85 -18.95 1.44
N ASN A 33 -4.64 -18.08 2.43
CA ASN A 33 -4.42 -16.66 2.20
C ASN A 33 -2.93 -16.37 2.31
N VAL A 34 -2.35 -15.84 1.23
CA VAL A 34 -0.98 -15.35 1.20
C VAL A 34 -0.99 -13.83 1.06
N SER A 35 -0.27 -13.12 1.91
CA SER A 35 -0.26 -11.66 1.91
C SER A 35 1.15 -11.11 2.05
N ILE A 36 1.41 -9.95 1.46
CA ILE A 36 2.61 -9.17 1.77
C ILE A 36 2.32 -8.27 2.98
N THR A 37 3.19 -8.33 4.00
CA THR A 37 3.07 -7.53 5.22
C THR A 37 4.37 -6.74 5.47
N PRO A 38 4.31 -5.41 5.69
CA PRO A 38 3.10 -4.58 5.67
C PRO A 38 2.52 -4.39 4.27
N GLY A 39 1.19 -4.26 4.16
CA GLY A 39 0.49 -4.05 2.87
C GLY A 39 0.60 -2.62 2.32
N SER A 40 0.83 -1.64 3.22
CA SER A 40 1.13 -0.26 2.86
C SER A 40 2.46 0.12 3.50
N ILE A 41 3.42 0.52 2.66
CA ILE A 41 4.78 0.86 3.10
C ILE A 41 4.98 2.36 2.89
N ASN A 42 5.39 3.04 3.95
CA ASN A 42 5.58 4.50 4.00
C ASN A 42 7.01 4.92 4.37
N THR A 43 8.01 4.11 4.00
CA THR A 43 9.42 4.47 4.24
C THR A 43 9.85 5.61 3.33
N ASP A 44 10.63 6.56 3.87
CA ASP A 44 11.13 7.68 3.06
C ASP A 44 12.10 7.21 1.96
N VAL A 45 12.26 8.06 0.96
CA VAL A 45 13.25 7.90 -0.12
C VAL A 45 14.64 7.68 0.46
N GLY A 46 15.38 6.71 -0.09
CA GLY A 46 16.70 6.30 0.41
C GLY A 46 16.64 5.42 1.67
N GLY A 47 15.48 5.27 2.30
CA GLY A 47 15.29 4.39 3.45
C GLY A 47 15.19 2.92 3.05
N SER A 48 15.31 2.04 4.06
CA SER A 48 15.17 0.59 3.91
C SER A 48 13.96 0.07 4.67
N PHE A 49 13.29 -0.94 4.13
CA PHE A 49 12.20 -1.64 4.79
C PHE A 49 12.20 -3.14 4.48
N THR A 50 11.52 -3.89 5.32
CA THR A 50 11.35 -5.33 5.17
C THR A 50 9.89 -5.66 4.93
N ILE A 51 9.62 -6.49 3.92
CA ILE A 51 8.32 -7.13 3.76
C ILE A 51 8.43 -8.61 4.12
N ASN A 52 7.34 -9.17 4.63
CA ASN A 52 7.19 -10.59 4.86
C ASN A 52 6.05 -11.12 4.02
N VAL A 53 6.29 -12.21 3.29
CA VAL A 53 5.25 -12.97 2.62
C VAL A 53 4.64 -13.90 3.65
N MET A 54 3.46 -13.56 4.14
CA MET A 54 2.74 -14.31 5.17
C MET A 54 1.80 -15.32 4.53
N VAL A 55 1.63 -16.48 5.15
CA VAL A 55 0.63 -17.50 4.78
C VAL A 55 -0.25 -17.85 5.97
N SER A 56 -1.52 -18.09 5.72
CA SER A 56 -2.51 -18.58 6.69
C SER A 56 -3.46 -19.59 6.02
N ASN A 57 -4.16 -20.38 6.83
CA ASN A 57 -5.12 -21.40 6.38
C ASN A 57 -4.55 -22.45 5.42
N ALA A 58 -3.25 -22.76 5.52
CA ALA A 58 -2.58 -23.76 4.70
C ALA A 58 -2.03 -24.88 5.58
N GLN A 59 -2.58 -26.09 5.52
CA GLN A 59 -2.11 -27.19 6.37
C GLN A 59 -1.08 -28.07 5.65
N ASN A 60 -0.16 -28.65 6.43
CA ASN A 60 0.79 -29.66 5.98
C ASN A 60 1.61 -29.21 4.75
N LEU A 61 2.06 -27.95 4.73
CA LEU A 61 2.87 -27.42 3.65
C LEU A 61 4.19 -28.18 3.55
N ALA A 62 4.50 -28.62 2.34
CA ALA A 62 5.72 -29.30 1.96
C ALA A 62 6.58 -28.44 1.03
N GLY A 63 6.06 -27.39 0.42
CA GLY A 63 6.83 -26.50 -0.44
C GLY A 63 6.04 -25.33 -1.00
N PHE A 64 6.75 -24.42 -1.67
CA PHE A 64 6.15 -23.33 -2.43
C PHE A 64 7.02 -22.90 -3.62
N ASP A 65 6.41 -22.31 -4.65
CA ASP A 65 7.07 -21.50 -5.69
C ASP A 65 6.35 -20.15 -5.76
N LEU A 66 7.05 -19.07 -5.42
CA LEU A 66 6.51 -17.71 -5.41
C LEU A 66 7.29 -16.80 -6.35
N LYS A 67 6.58 -15.85 -6.97
CA LYS A 67 7.14 -14.77 -7.79
C LYS A 67 6.55 -13.43 -7.36
N ILE A 68 7.42 -12.47 -7.07
CA ILE A 68 7.06 -11.10 -6.74
C ILE A 68 7.64 -10.17 -7.82
N ASN A 69 6.82 -9.27 -8.34
CA ASN A 69 7.24 -8.19 -9.23
C ASN A 69 7.14 -6.84 -8.51
N TYR A 70 8.08 -5.94 -8.81
CA TYR A 70 8.14 -4.56 -8.32
C TYR A 70 8.74 -3.66 -9.42
N ASP A 71 8.62 -2.33 -9.28
CA ASP A 71 9.32 -1.40 -10.18
C ASP A 71 10.77 -1.20 -9.69
N PRO A 72 11.80 -1.66 -10.44
CA PRO A 72 13.18 -1.55 -10.02
C PRO A 72 13.76 -0.13 -10.08
N ARG A 73 13.03 0.81 -10.69
CA ARG A 73 13.37 2.24 -10.65
C ARG A 73 13.02 2.85 -9.31
N VAL A 74 11.93 2.40 -8.69
CA VAL A 74 11.47 2.90 -7.39
C VAL A 74 12.14 2.15 -6.23
N LEU A 75 12.31 0.83 -6.36
CA LEU A 75 12.78 -0.03 -5.28
C LEU A 75 13.98 -0.88 -5.70
N THR A 76 14.88 -1.15 -4.75
CA THR A 76 15.95 -2.13 -4.90
C THR A 76 15.78 -3.25 -3.89
N ALA A 77 15.54 -4.48 -4.34
CA ALA A 77 15.51 -5.65 -3.46
C ALA A 77 16.95 -6.04 -3.10
N THR A 78 17.32 -5.92 -1.84
CA THR A 78 18.70 -6.11 -1.39
C THR A 78 18.99 -7.54 -0.92
N SER A 79 17.99 -8.21 -0.35
CA SER A 79 18.13 -9.59 0.11
C SER A 79 16.78 -10.26 0.31
N GLY A 80 16.76 -11.59 0.22
CA GLY A 80 15.66 -12.44 0.66
C GLY A 80 16.18 -13.48 1.66
N SER A 81 15.45 -13.68 2.76
CA SER A 81 15.84 -14.52 3.88
C SER A 81 14.74 -15.50 4.27
N LEU A 82 15.16 -16.72 4.61
CA LEU A 82 14.31 -17.78 5.16
C LEU A 82 14.47 -17.92 6.68
N THR A 83 15.42 -17.22 7.29
CA THR A 83 15.66 -17.29 8.73
C THR A 83 14.42 -16.83 9.49
N GLY A 84 13.95 -17.63 10.44
CA GLY A 84 12.72 -17.35 11.19
C GLY A 84 11.41 -17.59 10.43
N THR A 85 11.45 -18.09 9.19
CA THR A 85 10.26 -18.44 8.40
C THR A 85 9.82 -19.89 8.66
N LEU A 86 8.69 -20.31 8.07
CA LEU A 86 8.27 -21.72 8.06
C LEU A 86 9.29 -22.64 7.40
N PHE A 87 10.06 -22.14 6.45
CA PHE A 87 11.05 -22.88 5.67
C PHE A 87 12.48 -22.52 6.09
N ASP A 88 12.68 -22.19 7.37
CA ASP A 88 14.00 -21.91 7.94
C ASP A 88 14.90 -23.17 7.85
N PRO A 89 16.02 -23.12 7.09
CA PRO A 89 16.95 -24.25 6.96
C PRO A 89 17.61 -24.66 8.27
N ALA A 90 17.63 -23.79 9.30
CA ALA A 90 18.14 -24.14 10.62
C ALA A 90 17.18 -25.05 11.42
N LYS A 91 15.90 -25.12 11.02
CA LYS A 91 14.85 -25.88 11.71
C LYS A 91 14.31 -27.05 10.87
N ASN A 92 14.38 -26.94 9.56
CA ASN A 92 13.81 -27.91 8.62
C ASN A 92 14.86 -28.31 7.59
N ASN A 93 14.76 -29.54 7.07
CA ASN A 93 15.57 -29.97 5.94
C ASN A 93 14.96 -29.44 4.64
N VAL A 94 15.43 -28.28 4.19
CA VAL A 94 14.86 -27.53 3.07
C VAL A 94 15.74 -27.64 1.83
N LEU A 95 15.15 -28.08 0.73
CA LEU A 95 15.71 -27.97 -0.61
C LEU A 95 15.34 -26.61 -1.21
N ILE A 96 16.34 -25.80 -1.51
CA ILE A 96 16.17 -24.53 -2.23
C ILE A 96 16.37 -24.81 -3.71
N ALA A 97 15.27 -24.91 -4.47
CA ALA A 97 15.33 -25.11 -5.92
C ALA A 97 15.66 -23.79 -6.65
N ARG A 98 15.15 -22.65 -6.13
CA ARG A 98 15.37 -21.30 -6.68
C ARG A 98 15.39 -20.25 -5.57
N ALA A 99 16.29 -19.27 -5.69
CA ALA A 99 16.38 -18.10 -4.82
C ALA A 99 17.00 -16.94 -5.61
N ASP A 100 16.25 -16.39 -6.56
CA ASP A 100 16.72 -15.39 -7.51
C ASP A 100 16.13 -14.01 -7.18
N ILE A 101 16.99 -12.98 -7.12
CA ILE A 101 16.60 -11.57 -7.16
C ILE A 101 17.17 -10.99 -8.46
N ILE A 102 16.30 -10.62 -9.39
CA ILE A 102 16.67 -10.11 -10.71
C ILE A 102 16.30 -8.62 -10.76
N GLN A 103 17.18 -7.79 -10.21
CA GLN A 103 16.98 -6.35 -10.08
C GLN A 103 16.70 -5.67 -11.43
N ALA A 104 17.35 -6.10 -12.51
CA ALA A 104 17.19 -5.48 -13.84
C ALA A 104 15.75 -5.47 -14.37
N ILE A 105 14.89 -6.37 -13.89
CA ILE A 105 13.48 -6.48 -14.30
C ILE A 105 12.52 -6.43 -13.11
N GLY A 106 13.02 -6.08 -11.92
CA GLY A 106 12.21 -5.98 -10.70
C GLY A 106 11.50 -7.27 -10.33
N ARG A 107 12.20 -8.41 -10.31
CA ARG A 107 11.60 -9.73 -10.03
C ARG A 107 12.33 -10.50 -8.95
N ILE A 108 11.57 -11.08 -8.03
CA ILE A 108 12.03 -12.02 -7.00
C ILE A 108 11.36 -13.36 -7.23
N ARG A 109 12.12 -14.46 -7.21
CA ARG A 109 11.56 -15.82 -7.28
C ARG A 109 12.22 -16.74 -6.27
N TYR A 110 11.39 -17.37 -5.45
CA TYR A 110 11.81 -18.37 -4.47
C TYR A 110 10.99 -19.63 -4.67
N ALA A 111 11.66 -20.77 -4.86
CA ALA A 111 11.03 -22.08 -4.98
C ALA A 111 11.73 -23.07 -4.05
N LEU A 112 10.98 -23.62 -3.09
CA LEU A 112 11.51 -24.39 -1.97
C LEU A 112 10.62 -25.59 -1.66
N ALA A 113 11.23 -26.64 -1.12
CA ALA A 113 10.51 -27.80 -0.59
C ALA A 113 11.19 -28.31 0.69
N ILE A 114 10.40 -28.82 1.63
CA ILE A 114 10.88 -29.63 2.74
C ILE A 114 11.04 -31.05 2.21
N ILE A 115 12.21 -31.65 2.46
CA ILE A 115 12.52 -33.01 2.07
C ILE A 115 12.47 -33.96 3.28
N GLY A 116 12.23 -35.24 3.02
CA GLY A 116 12.12 -36.27 4.07
C GLY A 116 10.70 -36.52 4.58
N GLY A 117 9.66 -36.05 3.88
CA GLY A 117 8.26 -36.33 4.21
C GLY A 117 7.69 -35.49 5.36
N SER A 118 8.47 -34.54 5.89
CA SER A 118 8.02 -33.58 6.89
C SER A 118 7.21 -32.45 6.26
N THR A 119 6.35 -31.83 7.07
CA THR A 119 5.52 -30.70 6.67
C THR A 119 5.45 -29.65 7.76
N VAL A 120 5.13 -28.41 7.39
CA VAL A 120 4.92 -27.29 8.30
C VAL A 120 3.50 -26.74 8.18
N THR A 121 2.95 -26.25 9.30
CA THR A 121 1.61 -25.67 9.35
C THR A 121 1.71 -24.30 10.05
N PRO A 122 1.25 -23.20 9.43
CA PRO A 122 1.17 -21.88 10.07
C PRO A 122 0.14 -21.90 11.20
N SER A 123 0.40 -21.16 12.28
CA SER A 123 -0.51 -21.05 13.43
C SER A 123 -0.44 -19.64 14.05
N PRO A 124 -1.46 -18.77 13.89
CA PRO A 124 -2.53 -18.79 12.88
C PRO A 124 -2.05 -18.35 11.48
N SER A 125 -0.91 -17.65 11.42
CA SER A 125 -0.21 -17.26 10.20
C SER A 125 1.30 -17.36 10.43
N ALA A 126 2.09 -17.49 9.38
CA ALA A 126 3.55 -17.49 9.47
C ALA A 126 4.20 -16.98 8.19
N SER A 127 5.45 -16.53 8.27
CA SER A 127 6.21 -16.04 7.11
C SER A 127 6.74 -17.21 6.26
N LEU A 128 6.64 -17.09 4.94
CA LEU A 128 7.27 -17.94 3.93
C LEU A 128 8.64 -17.38 3.49
N LEU A 129 8.74 -16.05 3.40
CA LEU A 129 9.91 -15.34 2.90
C LEU A 129 9.93 -13.93 3.50
N SER A 130 11.11 -13.49 3.94
CA SER A 130 11.36 -12.09 4.29
C SER A 130 12.21 -11.44 3.20
N VAL A 131 11.85 -10.25 2.73
CA VAL A 131 12.58 -9.53 1.68
C VAL A 131 12.88 -8.12 2.15
N ASN A 132 14.15 -7.71 2.05
CA ASN A 132 14.57 -6.35 2.31
C ASN A 132 14.61 -5.54 1.02
N PHE A 133 14.09 -4.32 1.10
CA PHE A 133 14.10 -3.34 0.03
C PHE A 133 14.76 -2.05 0.50
N ASN A 134 15.39 -1.36 -0.43
CA ASN A 134 15.75 0.04 -0.31
C ASN A 134 14.87 0.85 -1.27
N SER A 135 14.35 1.99 -0.83
CA SER A 135 13.76 2.97 -1.74
C SER A 135 14.88 3.69 -2.48
N ASN A 136 14.77 3.74 -3.79
CA ASN A 136 15.71 4.47 -4.63
C ASN A 136 15.44 5.97 -4.53
N ASP A 137 16.49 6.77 -4.76
CA ASP A 137 16.39 8.22 -4.86
C ASP A 137 15.95 8.62 -6.29
N PRO A 138 14.77 9.23 -6.46
CA PRO A 138 14.27 9.63 -7.78
C PRO A 138 15.12 10.72 -8.44
N SER A 139 15.95 11.44 -7.69
CA SER A 139 16.90 12.40 -8.25
C SER A 139 18.10 11.73 -8.95
N SER A 140 18.29 10.43 -8.76
CA SER A 140 19.44 9.70 -9.32
C SER A 140 19.24 9.21 -10.76
N SER A 141 18.00 9.23 -11.27
CA SER A 141 17.64 8.72 -12.60
C SER A 141 16.92 9.78 -13.44
N PRO A 142 17.36 10.03 -14.69
CA PRO A 142 16.71 11.00 -15.59
C PRO A 142 15.38 10.49 -16.17
N PHE A 143 15.05 9.21 -15.99
CA PHE A 143 13.88 8.57 -16.60
C PHE A 143 12.78 8.25 -15.58
N ASP A 144 12.98 8.64 -14.33
CA ASP A 144 12.00 8.43 -13.28
C ASP A 144 11.00 9.59 -13.27
N SER A 145 9.76 9.29 -12.91
CA SER A 145 8.65 10.25 -12.93
C SER A 145 7.71 10.02 -11.75
N ALA A 146 6.97 11.05 -11.36
CA ALA A 146 5.95 10.96 -10.33
C ALA A 146 4.88 9.90 -10.64
N SER A 147 4.66 9.55 -11.92
CA SER A 147 3.72 8.51 -12.34
C SER A 147 4.08 7.09 -11.90
N LEU A 148 5.30 6.88 -11.39
CA LEU A 148 5.73 5.58 -10.86
C LEU A 148 5.17 5.30 -9.46
N TYR A 149 4.50 6.28 -8.85
CA TYR A 149 3.98 6.22 -7.51
C TYR A 149 2.43 6.25 -7.50
N PRO A 150 1.77 5.48 -6.62
CA PRO A 150 2.35 4.50 -5.70
C PRO A 150 2.91 3.28 -6.45
N ALA A 151 4.06 2.77 -5.99
CA ALA A 151 4.71 1.63 -6.63
C ALA A 151 4.14 0.32 -6.08
N SER A 152 3.65 -0.55 -6.96
CA SER A 152 3.08 -1.84 -6.54
C SER A 152 4.18 -2.89 -6.31
N ILE A 153 3.97 -3.72 -5.29
CA ILE A 153 4.73 -4.95 -5.03
C ILE A 153 3.72 -6.10 -5.12
N VAL A 154 3.76 -6.85 -6.22
CA VAL A 154 2.68 -7.77 -6.61
C VAL A 154 3.17 -9.20 -6.60
N MET A 155 2.41 -10.09 -5.97
CA MET A 155 2.60 -11.53 -6.11
C MET A 155 1.98 -11.99 -7.43
N THR A 156 2.83 -12.22 -8.44
CA THR A 156 2.36 -12.60 -9.79
C THR A 156 2.10 -14.10 -9.93
N SER A 157 2.66 -14.91 -9.05
CA SER A 157 2.51 -16.36 -9.05
C SER A 157 2.78 -16.87 -7.65
N ILE A 158 1.90 -17.74 -7.15
CA ILE A 158 2.18 -18.53 -5.96
C ILE A 158 1.56 -19.91 -6.05
N GLU A 159 2.39 -20.92 -5.91
CA GLU A 159 1.98 -22.31 -5.81
C GLU A 159 2.40 -22.82 -4.43
N LEU A 160 1.44 -23.33 -3.67
CA LEU A 160 1.68 -23.97 -2.39
C LEU A 160 1.45 -25.47 -2.56
N VAL A 161 2.38 -26.28 -2.08
CA VAL A 161 2.28 -27.74 -2.09
C VAL A 161 2.11 -28.21 -0.66
N SER A 162 1.08 -29.02 -0.40
CA SER A 162 0.94 -29.76 0.85
C SER A 162 1.17 -31.25 0.62
N LEU A 163 1.51 -31.96 1.70
CA LEU A 163 1.65 -33.42 1.71
C LEU A 163 0.62 -34.00 2.66
N GLN A 164 -0.29 -34.84 2.14
CA GLN A 164 -1.32 -35.49 2.94
C GLN A 164 -1.42 -36.97 2.54
N GLY A 165 -1.20 -37.88 3.50
CA GLY A 165 -1.22 -39.32 3.22
C GLY A 165 -0.16 -39.78 2.21
N GLY A 166 0.98 -39.09 2.14
CA GLY A 166 2.07 -39.38 1.19
C GLY A 166 1.82 -38.87 -0.24
N GLN A 167 0.69 -38.22 -0.50
CA GLN A 167 0.36 -37.58 -1.77
C GLN A 167 0.58 -36.07 -1.68
N THR A 168 1.15 -35.48 -2.74
CA THR A 168 1.27 -34.03 -2.85
C THR A 168 0.01 -33.44 -3.48
N THR A 169 -0.49 -32.35 -2.91
CA THR A 169 -1.63 -31.62 -3.46
C THR A 169 -1.32 -30.13 -3.54
N LEU A 170 -1.85 -29.47 -4.56
CA LEU A 170 -1.79 -28.02 -4.66
C LEU A 170 -2.83 -27.41 -3.73
N VAL A 171 -2.41 -26.47 -2.90
CA VAL A 171 -3.31 -25.72 -2.02
C VAL A 171 -3.82 -24.52 -2.81
N PRO A 172 -5.15 -24.35 -2.98
CA PRO A 172 -5.71 -23.16 -3.60
C PRO A 172 -5.29 -21.91 -2.80
N THR A 173 -4.90 -20.84 -3.50
CA THR A 173 -4.37 -19.62 -2.89
C THR A 173 -5.19 -18.40 -3.30
N GLN A 174 -5.28 -17.44 -2.38
CA GLN A 174 -5.63 -16.04 -2.66
C GLN A 174 -4.48 -15.16 -2.20
N THR A 175 -4.21 -14.09 -2.95
CA THR A 175 -3.07 -13.20 -2.71
C THR A 175 -3.52 -11.81 -2.33
N THR A 176 -2.81 -11.20 -1.37
CA THR A 176 -2.91 -9.77 -1.07
C THR A 176 -1.56 -9.12 -1.32
N ASP A 177 -1.54 -8.16 -2.25
CA ASP A 177 -0.34 -7.43 -2.64
C ASP A 177 -0.01 -6.30 -1.66
N ALA A 178 1.11 -5.62 -1.90
CA ALA A 178 1.48 -4.41 -1.18
C ALA A 178 1.72 -3.23 -2.11
N THR A 179 1.73 -2.03 -1.52
CA THR A 179 2.07 -0.79 -2.21
C THR A 179 3.09 0.00 -1.41
N TYR A 180 3.97 0.67 -2.14
CA TYR A 180 4.96 1.59 -1.61
C TYR A 180 4.61 3.02 -2.02
N MET A 181 4.63 3.91 -1.04
CA MET A 181 4.56 5.36 -1.22
C MET A 181 5.55 5.99 -0.24
N PRO A 182 6.43 6.93 -0.64
CA PRO A 182 7.29 7.58 0.32
C PRO A 182 6.48 8.30 1.39
N ALA A 183 7.01 8.37 2.62
CA ALA A 183 6.32 9.02 3.71
C ALA A 183 6.02 10.50 3.41
N GLY A 184 4.81 10.93 3.72
CA GLY A 184 4.40 12.34 3.60
C GLY A 184 4.82 13.22 4.78
N ASP A 185 5.10 12.59 5.92
CA ASP A 185 5.32 13.23 7.22
C ASP A 185 6.75 13.06 7.75
N VAL A 186 7.57 12.16 7.16
CA VAL A 186 8.98 12.11 7.49
C VAL A 186 9.56 13.48 7.18
N ALA A 187 10.09 14.11 8.22
CA ALA A 187 10.62 15.46 8.22
C ALA A 187 9.58 16.60 8.21
N LEU A 188 8.40 16.48 7.60
CA LEU A 188 7.47 17.61 7.51
C LEU A 188 6.48 17.65 8.69
N ARG A 189 6.70 18.60 9.61
CA ARG A 189 5.69 18.93 10.64
C ARG A 189 4.88 20.14 10.21
N ASN A 190 3.59 19.94 10.00
CA ASN A 190 2.63 21.04 9.85
C ASN A 190 2.26 21.59 11.24
N VAL A 191 2.47 22.88 11.45
CA VAL A 191 2.16 23.60 12.70
C VAL A 191 0.74 24.17 12.66
N GLY A 192 0.17 24.33 11.45
CA GLY A 192 -1.17 24.84 11.23
C GLY A 192 -1.21 25.80 10.04
N CYS A 193 -2.41 25.94 9.49
CA CYS A 193 -2.69 26.85 8.38
C CYS A 193 -3.74 27.88 8.78
N ARG A 194 -3.59 29.12 8.34
CA ARG A 194 -4.54 30.20 8.60
C ARG A 194 -4.46 31.29 7.53
N ALA A 195 -5.50 32.12 7.46
CA ALA A 195 -5.40 33.41 6.78
C ALA A 195 -4.47 34.36 7.55
N VAL A 196 -3.69 35.18 6.83
CA VAL A 196 -2.82 36.21 7.43
C VAL A 196 -3.63 37.22 8.25
N ASN A 197 -4.88 37.46 7.85
CA ASN A 197 -5.64 38.62 8.27
C ASN A 197 -6.66 38.37 9.39
N ASN A 198 -6.62 37.23 10.08
CA ASN A 198 -7.60 36.83 11.11
C ASN A 198 -9.07 36.88 10.63
N GLY A 199 -9.30 36.75 9.32
CA GLY A 199 -10.61 36.78 8.67
C GLY A 199 -10.56 37.58 7.35
N PHE A 200 -11.33 37.13 6.35
CA PHE A 200 -11.53 37.91 5.12
C PHE A 200 -12.29 39.18 5.45
N ASN A 201 -11.82 40.32 4.92
CA ASN A 201 -12.63 41.53 4.88
C ASN A 201 -12.38 42.19 3.51
N THR A 202 -13.23 41.88 2.54
CA THR A 202 -13.15 42.43 1.18
C THR A 202 -13.28 43.95 1.15
N ASN A 203 -13.95 44.54 2.14
CA ASN A 203 -14.09 45.99 2.28
C ASN A 203 -12.76 46.66 2.65
N ALA A 204 -11.99 46.05 3.56
CA ALA A 204 -10.77 46.65 4.08
C ALA A 204 -9.49 46.23 3.34
N LYS A 205 -9.48 45.08 2.66
CA LYS A 205 -8.24 44.43 2.19
C LYS A 205 -8.26 43.98 0.72
N GLY A 206 -9.32 44.31 -0.03
CA GLY A 206 -9.49 43.90 -1.42
C GLY A 206 -9.97 42.46 -1.57
N PHE A 207 -10.01 41.96 -2.81
CA PHE A 207 -10.59 40.66 -3.16
C PHE A 207 -9.65 39.46 -3.00
N THR A 208 -8.44 39.68 -2.47
CA THR A 208 -7.40 38.66 -2.33
C THR A 208 -6.96 38.58 -0.88
N ASP A 209 -7.14 37.42 -0.24
CA ASP A 209 -6.62 37.18 1.10
C ASP A 209 -5.46 36.18 1.06
N PRO A 210 -4.28 36.57 1.57
CA PRO A 210 -3.18 35.64 1.71
C PRO A 210 -3.48 34.58 2.77
N LEU A 211 -3.25 33.34 2.39
CA LEU A 211 -3.32 32.15 3.21
C LEU A 211 -1.91 31.63 3.42
N PHE A 212 -1.63 31.02 4.56
CA PHE A 212 -0.32 30.40 4.77
C PHE A 212 -0.41 29.17 5.67
N CYS A 213 0.55 28.27 5.50
CA CYS A 213 0.81 27.17 6.42
C CYS A 213 2.17 27.34 7.06
N ARG A 214 2.25 27.15 8.38
CA ARG A 214 3.53 27.06 9.08
C ARG A 214 4.01 25.63 9.03
N VAL A 215 5.21 25.44 8.51
CA VAL A 215 5.83 24.14 8.33
C VAL A 215 7.22 24.14 8.94
N VAL A 216 7.63 22.99 9.46
CA VAL A 216 8.98 22.78 9.98
C VAL A 216 9.53 21.50 9.40
N ASN A 217 10.77 21.56 8.90
CA ASN A 217 11.55 20.38 8.56
C ASN A 217 12.24 19.83 9.81
N ASN A 218 11.66 18.81 10.43
CA ASN A 218 12.23 18.06 11.56
C ASN A 218 13.14 16.90 11.12
N GLY A 219 13.37 16.71 9.81
CA GLY A 219 14.18 15.61 9.29
C GLY A 219 15.66 15.95 9.19
N ALA A 220 16.44 14.95 8.80
CA ALA A 220 17.89 15.06 8.61
C ALA A 220 18.29 15.56 7.20
N GLN A 221 17.33 15.65 6.28
CA GLN A 221 17.56 16.03 4.88
C GLN A 221 16.76 17.27 4.51
N SER A 222 17.20 18.01 3.50
CA SER A 222 16.42 19.10 2.93
C SER A 222 15.17 18.57 2.24
N ILE A 223 14.04 19.27 2.38
CA ILE A 223 12.77 18.93 1.75
C ILE A 223 12.21 20.11 0.97
N THR A 224 11.50 19.85 -0.12
CA THR A 224 10.72 20.86 -0.82
C THR A 224 9.27 20.77 -0.36
N VAL A 225 8.64 21.91 -0.08
CA VAL A 225 7.30 21.99 0.49
C VAL A 225 6.48 23.08 -0.19
N ARG A 226 5.16 22.97 -0.09
CA ARG A 226 4.18 23.95 -0.59
C ARG A 226 2.94 23.97 0.30
N GLY A 227 2.25 25.10 0.37
CA GLY A 227 0.92 25.18 0.99
C GLY A 227 -0.16 24.82 -0.03
N ASP A 228 -0.97 23.81 0.27
CA ASP A 228 -2.15 23.45 -0.52
C ASP A 228 -3.40 23.74 0.31
N PHE A 229 -4.39 24.38 -0.32
CA PHE A 229 -5.62 24.80 0.34
C PHE A 229 -6.82 24.38 -0.50
N ASN A 230 -7.86 23.88 0.17
CA ASN A 230 -9.17 23.64 -0.42
C ASN A 230 -10.16 24.60 0.22
N TYR A 231 -11.14 25.06 -0.56
CA TYR A 231 -12.19 25.92 -0.05
C TYR A 231 -13.57 25.48 -0.56
N ALA A 232 -14.58 25.73 0.25
CA ALA A 232 -15.98 25.58 -0.10
C ALA A 232 -16.79 26.73 0.52
N SER A 233 -17.85 27.20 -0.12
CA SER A 233 -18.66 28.32 0.35
C SER A 233 -20.11 27.92 0.61
N LEU A 234 -20.85 28.71 1.39
CA LEU A 234 -22.28 28.50 1.61
C LEU A 234 -23.11 28.74 0.34
N GLY A 235 -22.63 29.62 -0.56
CA GLY A 235 -23.17 29.83 -1.90
C GLY A 235 -22.82 28.73 -2.92
N GLY A 236 -22.15 27.66 -2.49
CA GLY A 236 -21.87 26.48 -3.32
C GLY A 236 -20.63 26.58 -4.20
N LEU A 237 -19.79 27.60 -4.02
CA LEU A 237 -18.49 27.68 -4.70
C LEU A 237 -17.50 26.76 -4.00
N SER A 238 -16.70 26.02 -4.76
CA SER A 238 -15.62 25.23 -4.21
C SER A 238 -14.42 25.20 -5.16
N GLY A 239 -13.25 24.95 -4.60
CA GLY A 239 -12.01 24.87 -5.37
C GLY A 239 -10.80 24.55 -4.52
N SER A 240 -9.65 24.54 -5.17
CA SER A 240 -8.35 24.29 -4.57
C SER A 240 -7.33 25.27 -5.11
N LEU A 241 -6.33 25.62 -4.30
CA LEU A 241 -5.22 26.50 -4.66
C LEU A 241 -3.93 26.02 -4.00
N SER A 242 -2.82 26.29 -4.67
CA SER A 242 -1.49 25.84 -4.26
C SER A 242 -0.52 27.02 -4.32
N GLY A 243 0.32 27.16 -3.30
CA GLY A 243 1.36 28.20 -3.21
C GLY A 243 2.57 27.96 -4.12
N PRO A 244 3.58 28.84 -4.12
CA PRO A 244 4.91 28.49 -4.61
C PRO A 244 5.55 27.41 -3.71
N SER A 245 6.45 26.63 -4.30
CA SER A 245 7.26 25.67 -3.54
C SER A 245 8.50 26.34 -2.96
N MET A 246 8.96 25.88 -1.79
CA MET A 246 10.24 26.30 -1.20
C MET A 246 11.01 25.12 -0.61
N THR A 247 12.33 25.22 -0.52
CA THR A 247 13.18 24.21 0.10
C THR A 247 13.50 24.59 1.54
N LEU A 248 13.33 23.63 2.46
CA LEU A 248 13.67 23.75 3.88
C LEU A 248 14.86 22.86 4.21
N ALA A 249 15.93 23.45 4.74
CA ALA A 249 17.03 22.70 5.33
C ALA A 249 16.59 21.96 6.61
N PRO A 250 17.35 20.95 7.08
CA PRO A 250 17.11 20.30 8.37
C PRO A 250 16.95 21.31 9.51
N GLY A 251 15.88 21.16 10.30
CA GLY A 251 15.53 22.06 11.41
C GLY A 251 14.87 23.39 11.01
N GLN A 252 14.78 23.70 9.71
CA GLN A 252 14.26 24.99 9.24
C GLN A 252 12.73 25.05 9.35
N ALA A 253 12.23 26.18 9.86
CA ALA A 253 10.82 26.55 9.84
C ALA A 253 10.55 27.59 8.75
N ALA A 254 9.35 27.56 8.15
CA ALA A 254 8.91 28.57 7.20
C ALA A 254 7.38 28.73 7.16
N GLU A 255 6.94 29.80 6.52
CA GLU A 255 5.56 30.01 6.10
C GLU A 255 5.48 29.76 4.59
N VAL A 256 4.61 28.83 4.18
CA VAL A 256 4.31 28.59 2.76
C VAL A 256 2.99 29.29 2.42
N ASP A 257 3.10 30.32 1.61
CA ASP A 257 2.00 31.23 1.31
C ASP A 257 1.19 30.78 0.10
N SER A 258 -0.08 31.17 0.05
CA SER A 258 -0.91 31.18 -1.14
C SER A 258 -1.93 32.30 -1.02
N ALA A 259 -2.82 32.45 -2.00
CA ALA A 259 -3.83 33.49 -1.95
C ALA A 259 -5.16 33.01 -2.54
N LEU A 260 -6.24 33.24 -1.80
CA LEU A 260 -7.59 33.06 -2.31
C LEU A 260 -8.09 34.40 -2.86
N THR A 261 -8.38 34.43 -4.16
CA THR A 261 -9.05 35.58 -4.79
C THR A 261 -10.51 35.24 -5.01
N VAL A 262 -11.41 36.03 -4.42
CA VAL A 262 -12.86 35.92 -4.61
C VAL A 262 -13.32 36.93 -5.64
N ALA A 263 -14.41 36.64 -6.37
CA ALA A 263 -14.93 37.59 -7.33
C ALA A 263 -15.48 38.85 -6.62
N PRO A 264 -15.40 40.04 -7.25
CA PRO A 264 -16.08 41.23 -6.76
C PRO A 264 -17.57 40.97 -6.52
N HIS A 265 -18.14 41.60 -5.49
CA HIS A 265 -19.56 41.51 -5.11
C HIS A 265 -20.07 40.12 -4.66
N THR A 266 -19.16 39.20 -4.32
CA THR A 266 -19.56 37.92 -3.71
C THR A 266 -19.77 38.10 -2.20
N ASN A 267 -21.01 37.97 -1.72
CA ASN A 267 -21.31 37.91 -0.29
C ASN A 267 -21.49 36.45 0.12
N ASP A 268 -20.45 35.84 0.67
CA ASP A 268 -20.45 34.42 0.99
C ASP A 268 -19.53 34.09 2.17
N VAL A 269 -19.73 32.93 2.79
CA VAL A 269 -18.88 32.39 3.83
C VAL A 269 -18.12 31.22 3.24
N PHE A 270 -16.79 31.34 3.21
CA PHE A 270 -15.89 30.29 2.79
C PHE A 270 -15.39 29.50 4.00
N PHE A 271 -15.33 28.20 3.86
CA PHE A 271 -14.62 27.28 4.73
C PHE A 271 -13.36 26.88 4.00
N VAL A 272 -12.21 27.18 4.60
CA VAL A 272 -10.92 26.87 4.01
C VAL A 272 -10.22 25.83 4.87
N THR A 273 -9.70 24.79 4.22
CA THR A 273 -8.78 23.83 4.80
C THR A 273 -7.43 23.99 4.15
N GLY A 274 -6.37 24.00 4.95
CA GLY A 274 -5.00 24.12 4.46
C GLY A 274 -4.11 23.03 5.03
N GLN A 275 -3.11 22.64 4.24
CA GLN A 275 -2.03 21.78 4.71
C GLN A 275 -0.70 22.09 4.01
N GLY A 276 0.40 21.83 4.71
CA GLY A 276 1.72 21.74 4.10
C GLY A 276 1.86 20.41 3.36
N THR A 277 2.26 20.45 2.10
CA THR A 277 2.50 19.28 1.27
C THR A 277 4.00 19.18 0.96
N ARG A 278 4.55 17.99 1.13
CA ARG A 278 5.92 17.68 0.71
C ARG A 278 5.94 17.41 -0.79
N LEU A 279 6.94 17.94 -1.48
CA LEU A 279 7.15 17.77 -2.91
C LEU A 279 8.46 17.02 -3.16
N ILE A 280 8.40 16.03 -4.03
CA ILE A 280 9.58 15.39 -4.60
C ILE A 280 9.60 15.71 -6.09
N THR A 281 10.60 16.49 -6.51
CA THR A 281 10.77 16.88 -7.91
C THR A 281 11.71 15.91 -8.59
N PHE A 282 11.27 15.36 -9.71
CA PHE A 282 12.03 14.43 -10.54
C PHE A 282 12.83 15.19 -11.59
N GLN A 283 13.84 14.54 -12.18
CA GLN A 283 14.64 15.17 -13.23
C GLN A 283 13.83 15.49 -14.50
N ASP A 284 12.74 14.78 -14.76
CA ASP A 284 11.80 15.05 -15.86
C ASP A 284 10.90 16.28 -15.60
N GLY A 285 11.02 16.90 -14.42
CA GLY A 285 10.20 18.04 -13.99
C GLY A 285 8.85 17.67 -13.41
N SER A 286 8.48 16.38 -13.41
CA SER A 286 7.30 15.91 -12.69
C SER A 286 7.48 16.09 -11.18
N VAL A 287 6.36 16.25 -10.47
CA VAL A 287 6.35 16.48 -9.03
C VAL A 287 5.41 15.49 -8.37
N LEU A 288 5.95 14.69 -7.45
CA LEU A 288 5.15 13.88 -6.55
C LEU A 288 4.81 14.72 -5.33
N ALA A 289 3.52 15.05 -5.20
CA ALA A 289 2.97 15.75 -4.05
C ALA A 289 2.53 14.72 -3.00
N ILE A 290 3.22 14.70 -1.86
CA ILE A 290 2.94 13.79 -0.76
C ILE A 290 2.35 14.61 0.38
N GLN A 291 1.08 14.36 0.65
CA GLN A 291 0.36 15.04 1.73
C GLN A 291 0.81 14.45 3.07
N SER A 292 1.12 15.32 4.03
CA SER A 292 1.37 14.87 5.40
C SER A 292 0.10 14.23 5.95
N ASP A 293 0.21 13.05 6.54
CA ASP A 293 -0.94 12.38 7.17
C ASP A 293 -1.57 13.35 8.19
N PRO A 294 -2.88 13.66 8.11
CA PRO A 294 -3.55 14.59 9.03
C PRO A 294 -3.64 14.07 10.48
N ASN A 295 -3.02 12.92 10.78
CA ASN A 295 -3.16 12.28 12.08
C ASN A 295 -1.86 11.70 12.64
N PRO A 296 -0.90 12.52 13.10
CA PRO A 296 0.02 12.03 14.11
C PRO A 296 -0.75 12.03 15.43
N ALA A 297 -0.68 10.93 16.17
CA ALA A 297 -1.15 10.78 17.55
C ALA A 297 -0.39 11.69 18.57
N GLN A 298 -0.07 12.92 18.16
CA GLN A 298 0.66 13.98 18.84
C GLN A 298 -0.07 15.32 18.62
N GLY A 299 -1.38 15.34 18.89
CA GLY A 299 -2.10 16.51 19.42
C GLY A 299 -2.47 17.69 18.52
N LEU A 300 -1.71 18.09 17.48
CA LEU A 300 -2.05 19.28 16.66
C LEU A 300 -1.37 19.25 15.27
N ALA A 301 -1.72 18.30 14.40
CA ALA A 301 -1.37 18.38 12.98
C ALA A 301 -2.49 17.75 12.14
N GLY A 302 -3.65 18.40 12.16
CA GLY A 302 -4.78 18.08 11.30
C GLY A 302 -5.11 19.29 10.43
N SER A 303 -5.66 19.04 9.25
CA SER A 303 -6.32 20.03 8.40
C SER A 303 -7.10 21.03 9.26
N VAL A 304 -6.65 22.29 9.33
CA VAL A 304 -7.33 23.33 10.10
C VAL A 304 -8.46 23.86 9.25
N VAL A 305 -9.70 23.59 9.66
CA VAL A 305 -10.88 24.25 9.09
C VAL A 305 -10.98 25.63 9.74
N PHE A 306 -10.91 26.69 8.94
CA PHE A 306 -11.21 28.04 9.41
C PHE A 306 -12.30 28.66 8.55
N GLN A 307 -13.18 29.42 9.23
CA GLN A 307 -14.27 30.14 8.58
C GLN A 307 -13.79 31.51 8.14
N VAL A 308 -14.18 31.88 6.93
CA VAL A 308 -13.76 33.07 6.22
C VAL A 308 -15.03 33.76 5.74
N THR A 309 -15.49 34.79 6.44
CA THR A 309 -16.70 35.52 6.06
C THR A 309 -16.35 36.67 5.11
N VAL A 310 -16.92 36.68 3.91
CA VAL A 310 -16.75 37.75 2.94
C VAL A 310 -17.97 38.69 2.99
N THR A 311 -17.74 39.93 3.39
CA THR A 311 -18.75 41.00 3.36
C THR A 311 -18.31 42.11 2.39
N SER A 312 -18.99 42.21 1.25
CA SER A 312 -18.87 43.33 0.30
C SER A 312 -19.88 44.41 0.68
N PRO A 313 -19.47 45.67 0.92
CA PRO A 313 -20.41 46.77 0.92
C PRO A 313 -20.75 47.06 -0.54
N PHE A 314 -21.93 46.63 -0.95
CA PHE A 314 -22.53 46.89 -2.26
C PHE A 314 -21.99 46.00 -3.39
#